data_AF-A0A2K9D749-F1
#
_entry.id   AF-A0A2K9D749-F1
#
_cell.length_a   1.000
_cell.length_b   1.000
_cell.length_c   1.000
_cell.angle_alpha   90.00
_cell.angle_beta   90.00
_cell.angle_gamma   90.00
#
_symmetry.space_group_name_H-M   'P 1'
#
loop_
_entity.id
_entity.type
_entity.pdbx_description
1 polymer ?
#
loop_
_entity_poly.entity_id
_entity_poly.type
_entity_poly.pdbx_seq_one_letter_code
_entity_poly.pdbx_strand_id
1 'polypeptide(L)'
;MAEEPQLANWTRERVSAMNRLAFARAQNRDLLQAESDARIDLAAAIMAMDETADRPGRHNLVEQQAVNDALTAYGNALADLIRGEKSEPAPVVDVPRAEGSIA
;
A
#
# COMPACT_ATOMS: atom_id res chain seq x y z
N MET A 1 32.74 -6.21 -18.74
CA MET A 1 31.56 -5.34 -18.64
C MET A 1 30.35 -6.20 -18.97
N ALA A 2 29.50 -6.50 -17.98
CA ALA A 2 28.38 -7.44 -18.14
C ALA A 2 27.14 -6.96 -17.35
N GLU A 3 26.82 -5.66 -17.43
CA GLU A 3 25.67 -5.03 -16.74
C GLU A 3 24.44 -4.81 -17.65
N GLU A 4 24.54 -5.06 -18.95
CA GLU A 4 23.46 -4.81 -19.93
C GLU A 4 22.23 -5.76 -19.89
N PRO A 5 22.30 -7.05 -19.50
CA PRO A 5 21.12 -7.93 -19.59
C PRO A 5 20.06 -7.65 -18.51
N GLN A 6 20.46 -7.13 -17.34
CA GLN A 6 19.52 -6.82 -16.25
C GLN A 6 18.67 -5.58 -16.57
N LEU A 7 19.27 -4.55 -17.16
CA LEU A 7 18.56 -3.35 -17.62
C LEU A 7 17.54 -3.66 -18.73
N ALA A 8 17.91 -4.54 -19.66
CA ALA A 8 17.02 -4.98 -20.74
C ALA A 8 15.82 -5.81 -20.24
N ASN A 9 16.03 -6.65 -19.22
CA ASN A 9 14.95 -7.42 -18.60
C ASN A 9 14.02 -6.53 -17.76
N TRP A 10 14.57 -5.60 -17.00
CA TRP A 10 13.80 -4.62 -16.24
C TRP A 10 12.86 -3.79 -17.12
N THR A 11 13.33 -3.41 -18.32
CA THR A 11 12.52 -2.64 -19.28
C THR A 11 11.36 -3.47 -19.84
N ARG A 12 11.57 -4.76 -20.15
CA ARG A 12 10.49 -5.65 -20.63
C ARG A 12 9.44 -5.93 -19.57
N GLU A 13 9.86 -6.22 -18.34
CA GLU A 13 8.96 -6.46 -17.21
C GLU A 13 8.12 -5.22 -16.90
N ARG A 14 8.75 -4.04 -16.90
CA ARG A 14 8.06 -2.76 -16.71
C ARG A 14 6.98 -2.51 -17.77
N VAL A 15 7.30 -2.70 -19.05
CA VAL A 15 6.31 -2.54 -20.15
C VAL A 15 5.16 -3.54 -19.99
N SER A 16 5.45 -4.79 -19.62
CA SER A 16 4.41 -5.79 -19.35
C SER A 16 3.51 -5.39 -18.18
N ALA A 17 4.09 -4.93 -17.07
CA ALA A 17 3.35 -4.44 -15.90
C ALA A 17 2.46 -3.24 -16.25
N MET A 18 2.99 -2.28 -17.02
CA MET A 18 2.22 -1.13 -17.50
C MET A 18 1.00 -1.56 -18.34
N ASN A 19 1.19 -2.47 -19.30
CA ASN A 19 0.10 -2.96 -20.14
C ASN A 19 -0.97 -3.72 -19.33
N ARG A 20 -0.54 -4.58 -18.39
CA ARG A 20 -1.46 -5.31 -17.50
C ARG A 20 -2.24 -4.36 -16.60
N LEU A 21 -1.57 -3.36 -16.01
CA LEU A 21 -2.23 -2.36 -15.18
C LEU A 21 -3.24 -1.54 -16.00
N ALA A 22 -2.88 -1.11 -17.21
CA ALA A 22 -3.79 -0.39 -18.09
C ALA A 22 -5.04 -1.22 -18.43
N PHE A 23 -4.86 -2.50 -18.71
CA PHE A 23 -5.96 -3.44 -18.99
C PHE A 23 -6.85 -3.66 -17.76
N ALA A 24 -6.25 -3.85 -16.58
CA ALA A 24 -6.97 -4.01 -15.31
C ALA A 24 -7.83 -2.78 -14.98
N ARG A 25 -7.28 -1.58 -15.15
CA ARG A 25 -8.01 -0.31 -14.94
C ARG A 25 -9.22 -0.16 -15.86
N ALA A 26 -9.15 -0.68 -17.08
CA ALA A 26 -10.26 -0.63 -18.02
C ALA A 26 -11.41 -1.59 -17.65
N GLN A 27 -11.10 -2.73 -17.05
CA GLN A 27 -12.09 -3.77 -16.72
C GLN A 27 -12.67 -3.64 -15.31
N ASN A 28 -11.85 -3.27 -14.33
CA ASN A 28 -12.21 -3.36 -12.91
C ASN A 28 -12.51 -1.97 -12.34
N ARG A 29 -13.59 -1.33 -12.79
CA ARG A 29 -13.94 0.06 -12.39
C ARG A 29 -14.06 0.25 -10.88
N ASP A 30 -14.70 -0.69 -10.17
CA ASP A 30 -14.88 -0.58 -8.72
C ASP A 30 -13.54 -0.74 -7.97
N LEU A 31 -12.66 -1.64 -8.44
CA LEU A 31 -11.32 -1.81 -7.86
C LEU A 31 -10.41 -0.62 -8.19
N LEU A 32 -10.59 0.01 -9.36
CA LEU A 32 -9.91 1.25 -9.72
C LEU A 32 -10.32 2.39 -8.79
N GLN A 33 -11.61 2.49 -8.46
CA GLN A 33 -12.08 3.48 -7.49
C GLN A 33 -11.44 3.22 -6.12
N ALA A 34 -11.46 1.96 -5.64
CA ALA A 34 -10.84 1.60 -4.37
C ALA A 34 -9.32 1.88 -4.32
N GLU A 35 -8.59 1.60 -5.41
CA GLU A 35 -7.17 1.97 -5.53
C GLU A 35 -6.97 3.49 -5.47
N SER A 36 -7.84 4.24 -6.15
CA SER A 36 -7.77 5.70 -6.18
C SER A 36 -8.03 6.30 -4.80
N ASP A 37 -9.02 5.79 -4.08
CA ASP A 37 -9.34 6.23 -2.72
C ASP A 37 -8.17 5.93 -1.76
N ALA A 38 -7.65 4.70 -1.77
CA ALA A 38 -6.50 4.32 -0.94
C ALA A 38 -5.23 5.14 -1.27
N ARG A 39 -5.05 5.53 -2.54
CA ARG A 39 -3.96 6.41 -2.96
C ARG A 39 -4.10 7.83 -2.42
N ILE A 40 -5.32 8.35 -2.37
CA ILE A 40 -5.62 9.66 -1.77
C ILE A 40 -5.36 9.60 -0.26
N ASP A 41 -5.79 8.54 0.41
CA ASP A 41 -5.57 8.34 1.85
C ASP A 41 -4.08 8.27 2.20
N LEU A 42 -3.28 7.57 1.39
CA LEU A 42 -1.82 7.54 1.54
C LEU A 42 -1.20 8.94 1.38
N ALA A 43 -1.62 9.69 0.35
CA ALA A 43 -1.15 11.06 0.17
C ALA A 43 -1.52 11.96 1.36
N ALA A 44 -2.73 11.84 1.89
CA ALA A 44 -3.17 12.58 3.06
C ALA A 44 -2.37 12.22 4.32
N ALA A 45 -2.08 10.93 4.54
CA ALA A 45 -1.26 10.49 5.67
C ALA A 45 0.18 11.03 5.60
N ILE A 46 0.79 11.05 4.41
CA ILE A 46 2.14 11.63 4.20
C ILE A 46 2.12 13.13 4.51
N MET A 47 1.15 13.87 3.98
CA MET A 47 1.05 15.31 4.25
C MET A 47 0.84 15.60 5.74
N ALA A 48 0.01 14.81 6.42
CA ALA A 48 -0.19 14.93 7.87
C ALA A 48 1.11 14.63 8.65
N MET A 49 1.87 13.63 8.24
CA MET A 49 3.18 13.32 8.85
C MET A 49 4.14 14.50 8.68
N ASP A 50 4.25 15.07 7.49
CA ASP A 50 5.12 16.21 7.19
C ASP A 50 4.74 17.44 8.04
N GLU A 51 3.45 17.77 8.17
CA GLU A 51 2.97 18.87 9.01
C GLU A 51 3.31 18.71 10.50
N THR A 52 3.45 17.47 10.97
CA THR A 52 3.85 17.19 12.36
C THR A 52 5.35 17.15 12.58
N ALA A 53 6.13 16.81 11.55
CA ALA A 53 7.59 16.80 11.60
C ALA A 53 8.18 18.19 11.86
N ASP A 54 7.49 19.24 11.40
CA ASP A 54 7.88 20.64 11.61
C ASP A 54 7.71 21.13 13.06
N ARG A 55 7.15 20.32 13.97
CA ARG A 55 6.91 20.72 15.38
C ARG A 55 7.99 20.19 16.33
N PRO A 56 8.82 21.06 16.94
CA PRO A 56 9.85 20.63 17.89
C PRO A 56 9.22 19.93 19.11
N GLY A 57 9.77 18.77 19.48
CA GLY A 57 9.38 18.03 20.69
C GLY A 57 8.12 17.15 20.57
N ARG A 58 7.53 17.01 19.38
CA ARG A 58 6.42 16.08 19.14
C ARG A 58 6.94 14.73 18.64
N HIS A 59 6.51 13.63 19.27
CA HIS A 59 6.71 12.30 18.72
C HIS A 59 5.74 12.05 17.57
N ASN A 60 6.25 11.60 16.43
CA ASN A 60 5.50 11.34 15.20
C ASN A 60 5.18 9.84 14.99
N LEU A 61 5.18 9.04 16.07
CA LEU A 61 4.97 7.59 15.99
C LEU A 61 3.57 7.23 15.47
N VAL A 62 2.56 8.02 15.81
CA VAL A 62 1.18 7.80 15.36
C VAL A 62 1.06 8.10 13.87
N GLU A 63 1.66 9.19 13.42
CA GLU A 63 1.67 9.61 12.02
C GLU A 63 2.48 8.65 11.15
N GLN A 64 3.63 8.16 11.65
CA GLN A 64 4.39 7.09 10.99
C GLN A 64 3.56 5.80 10.85
N GLN A 65 2.83 5.41 11.89
CA GLN A 65 1.96 4.24 11.82
C GLN A 65 0.84 4.44 10.81
N ALA A 66 0.19 5.62 10.80
CA ALA A 66 -0.85 5.94 9.83
C ALA A 66 -0.35 5.87 8.38
N VAL A 67 0.87 6.34 8.11
CA VAL A 67 1.51 6.19 6.78
C VAL A 67 1.74 4.72 6.43
N ASN A 68 2.21 3.90 7.38
CA ASN A 68 2.42 2.46 7.14
C ASN A 68 1.12 1.70 6.88
N ASP A 69 0.05 2.03 7.61
CA ASP A 69 -1.27 1.44 7.42
C ASP A 69 -1.83 1.83 6.05
N ALA A 70 -1.70 3.11 5.66
CA ALA A 70 -2.12 3.59 4.35
C ALA A 70 -1.30 3.00 3.19
N LEU A 71 0.02 2.81 3.37
CA LEU A 71 0.88 2.11 2.41
C LEU A 71 0.42 0.67 2.19
N THR A 72 0.07 -0.02 3.28
CA THR A 72 -0.44 -1.40 3.23
C THR A 72 -1.79 -1.45 2.52
N ALA A 73 -2.72 -0.54 2.86
CA ALA A 73 -4.02 -0.45 2.22
C ALA A 73 -3.91 -0.17 0.71
N TYR A 74 -3.07 0.78 0.31
CA TYR A 74 -2.80 1.08 -1.10
C TYR A 74 -2.18 -0.11 -1.83
N GLY A 75 -1.19 -0.77 -1.22
CA GLY A 75 -0.57 -1.97 -1.80
C GLY A 75 -1.57 -3.10 -2.05
N ASN A 76 -2.48 -3.34 -1.10
CA ASN A 76 -3.55 -4.32 -1.25
C ASN A 76 -4.54 -3.92 -2.35
N ALA A 77 -5.01 -2.68 -2.36
CA ALA A 77 -5.94 -2.21 -3.39
C ALA A 77 -5.34 -2.27 -4.81
N LEU A 78 -4.04 -1.97 -4.96
CA LEU A 78 -3.34 -2.11 -6.23
C LEU A 78 -3.20 -3.57 -6.66
N ALA A 79 -2.89 -4.47 -5.72
CA ALA A 79 -2.83 -5.90 -5.99
C ALA A 79 -4.18 -6.46 -6.44
N ASP A 80 -5.25 -6.05 -5.75
CA ASP A 80 -6.63 -6.41 -6.08
C ASP A 80 -7.01 -5.93 -7.47
N LEU A 81 -6.72 -4.67 -7.79
CA LEU A 81 -6.93 -4.10 -9.12
C LEU A 81 -6.22 -4.91 -10.20
N ILE A 82 -4.94 -5.22 -10.01
CA ILE A 82 -4.13 -5.98 -10.99
C ILE A 82 -4.64 -7.40 -11.18
N ARG A 83 -5.09 -8.06 -10.11
CA ARG A 83 -5.62 -9.44 -10.14
C ARG A 83 -7.06 -9.51 -10.61
N GLY A 84 -7.83 -8.42 -10.45
CA GLY A 84 -9.28 -8.40 -10.68
C GLY A 84 -10.08 -9.10 -9.58
N GLU A 85 -9.47 -9.29 -8.42
CA GLU A 85 -10.06 -9.98 -7.27
C GLU A 85 -10.04 -9.02 -6.09
N LYS A 86 -11.15 -8.92 -5.37
CA LYS A 86 -11.18 -8.15 -4.12
C LYS A 86 -10.59 -9.04 -3.04
N SER A 87 -9.45 -8.66 -2.44
CA SER A 87 -8.93 -9.38 -1.29
C SER A 87 -9.96 -9.29 -0.18
N GLU A 88 -10.38 -10.44 0.34
CA GLU A 88 -11.12 -10.45 1.61
C GLU A 88 -10.23 -9.76 2.66
N PRO A 89 -10.80 -8.93 3.53
CA PRO A 89 -10.02 -8.34 4.61
C PRO A 89 -9.34 -9.49 5.36
N ALA A 90 -8.02 -9.39 5.54
CA ALA A 90 -7.24 -10.40 6.23
C ALA A 90 -7.97 -10.75 7.54
N PRO A 91 -8.13 -12.06 7.87
CA PRO A 91 -8.81 -12.45 9.09
C PRO A 91 -8.17 -11.70 10.25
N VAL A 92 -9.01 -11.02 11.04
CA VAL A 92 -8.56 -10.37 12.28
C VAL A 92 -7.89 -11.47 13.10
N VAL A 93 -6.55 -11.41 13.16
CA VAL A 93 -5.79 -12.32 14.02
C VAL A 93 -6.16 -11.90 15.43
N ASP A 94 -7.05 -12.66 16.06
CA ASP A 94 -7.43 -12.50 17.45
C ASP A 94 -6.17 -12.80 18.27
N VAL A 95 -5.40 -11.76 18.57
CA VAL A 95 -4.20 -11.90 19.40
C VAL A 95 -4.72 -12.31 20.77
N PRO A 96 -4.40 -13.51 21.29
CA PRO A 96 -4.86 -13.92 22.60
C PRO A 96 -4.32 -12.89 23.60
N ARG A 97 -5.25 -12.13 24.19
CA ARG A 97 -4.99 -11.26 25.34
C ARG A 97 -4.37 -12.16 26.39
N ALA A 98 -3.08 -11.99 26.65
CA ALA A 98 -2.41 -12.67 27.73
C ALA A 98 -3.07 -12.23 29.04
N GLU A 99 -4.06 -13.00 29.49
CA GLU A 99 -4.55 -12.95 30.86
C GLU A 99 -3.46 -13.59 31.73
N GLY A 100 -2.43 -12.77 31.99
CA GLY A 100 -1.40 -13.07 32.96
C GLY A 100 -2.01 -13.06 34.36
N SER A 101 -2.49 -14.25 34.76
CA SER A 101 -2.78 -14.70 36.11
C SER A 101 -1.95 -13.96 37.17
N ILE A 102 -2.62 -13.10 37.93
CA ILE A 102 -2.21 -12.73 39.28
C ILE A 102 -2.58 -13.90 40.19
N ALA A 103 -1.57 -14.64 40.63
CA ALA A 103 -1.62 -15.54 41.77
C ALA A 103 -0.38 -15.30 42.64
#